data_AF-A0A1F3VFM4-F1
#
_entry.id   AF-A0A1F3VFM4-F1
#
_cell.length_a   1.000
_cell.length_b   1.000
_cell.length_c   1.000
_cell.angle_alpha   90.00
_cell.angle_beta   90.00
_cell.angle_gamma   90.00
#
_symmetry.space_group_name_H-M   'P 1'
#
loop_
_entity.id
_entity.type
_entity.pdbx_description
1 polymer ?
#
loop_
_entity_poly.entity_id
_entity_poly.type
_entity_poly.pdbx_seq_one_letter_code
_entity_poly.pdbx_strand_id
1 'polypeptide(L)'
;MKGLLIVLLLTTGFTTFAFVPGQREGGGGNVLAAEFASVGRIALEILGRGDDSLDVISILEAIKSTKITPVRNICFLDLNTGSQSCFTAYYNASENEIKFNNREWKELNCRSKMMLASHEYLRVAGVETEDYKFSGRFLLGNFVREGMDFDESLKLRVYVHSVCADIEGGKQ
;
A
#
# COMPACT_ATOMS: atom_id res chain seq x y z
N MET A 1 27.09 -15.91 53.95
CA MET A 1 27.51 -16.51 52.66
C MET A 1 26.43 -17.48 52.21
N LYS A 2 26.17 -17.51 50.89
CA LYS A 2 25.13 -18.24 50.14
C LYS A 2 23.77 -17.52 50.20
N GLY A 3 23.25 -16.91 49.14
CA GLY A 3 23.57 -16.97 47.71
C GLY A 3 22.25 -16.78 46.98
N LEU A 4 21.85 -15.52 46.77
CA LEU A 4 20.61 -15.20 46.06
C LEU A 4 20.87 -15.41 44.57
N LEU A 5 20.40 -16.53 44.04
CA LEU A 5 20.46 -16.85 42.62
C LEU A 5 19.34 -16.07 41.91
N ILE A 6 19.65 -14.86 41.44
CA ILE A 6 18.78 -14.13 40.52
C ILE A 6 19.00 -14.75 39.14
N VAL A 7 18.03 -15.54 38.69
CA VAL A 7 17.96 -16.01 37.30
C VAL A 7 17.56 -14.80 36.45
N LEU A 8 18.56 -14.15 35.85
CA LEU A 8 18.35 -13.16 34.80
C LEU A 8 17.98 -13.91 33.51
N LEU A 9 16.70 -14.18 33.31
CA LEU A 9 16.19 -14.62 32.01
C LEU A 9 16.25 -13.41 31.07
N LEU A 10 17.31 -13.37 30.26
CA LEU A 10 17.44 -12.56 29.06
C LEU A 10 16.31 -12.93 28.10
N THR A 11 15.17 -12.27 28.22
CA THR A 11 14.19 -12.20 27.14
C THR A 11 14.76 -11.27 26.09
N THR A 12 15.52 -11.84 25.15
CA THR A 12 15.82 -11.20 23.88
C THR A 12 14.49 -10.82 23.23
N GLY A 13 14.16 -9.53 23.31
CA GLY A 13 13.01 -8.94 22.67
C GLY A 13 13.16 -9.07 21.17
N PHE A 14 12.65 -10.16 20.62
CA PHE A 14 12.13 -10.16 19.26
C PHE A 14 10.93 -9.22 19.31
N THR A 15 11.13 -7.98 18.88
CA THR A 15 10.04 -7.07 18.52
C THR A 15 9.36 -7.67 17.30
N THR A 16 8.48 -8.65 17.54
CA THR A 16 7.46 -9.00 16.57
C THR A 16 6.60 -7.74 16.44
N PHE A 17 6.73 -7.04 15.31
CA PHE A 17 5.75 -6.04 14.92
C PHE A 17 4.44 -6.79 14.72
N ALA A 18 3.67 -6.94 15.81
CA ALA A 18 2.30 -7.35 15.74
C ALA A 18 1.56 -6.25 14.99
N PHE A 19 1.38 -6.44 13.68
CA PHE A 19 0.35 -5.74 12.95
C PHE A 19 -0.96 -6.01 13.67
N VAL A 20 -1.52 -5.00 14.32
CA VAL A 20 -2.87 -5.05 14.87
C VAL A 20 -3.81 -5.15 13.66
N PRO A 21 -4.45 -6.31 13.40
CA PRO A 21 -5.45 -6.40 12.35
C PRO A 21 -6.69 -5.71 12.92
N GLY A 22 -6.92 -4.44 12.55
CA GLY A 22 -8.15 -3.75 12.94
C GLY A 22 -8.04 -2.29 13.34
N GLN A 23 -6.91 -1.59 13.18
CA GLN A 23 -7.00 -0.13 13.12
C GLN A 23 -7.80 0.23 11.87
N ARG A 24 -9.05 0.67 12.09
CA ARG A 24 -9.96 1.15 11.04
C ARG A 24 -9.40 2.44 10.46
N GLU A 25 -8.43 2.31 9.57
CA GLU A 25 -7.93 3.40 8.76
C GLU A 25 -9.01 3.80 7.73
N GLY A 26 -9.32 5.10 7.65
CA GLY A 26 -9.89 5.81 6.50
C GLY A 26 -11.18 5.32 5.82
N GLY A 27 -11.87 4.30 6.33
CA GLY A 27 -12.95 3.64 5.58
C GLY A 27 -14.37 4.10 5.87
N GLY A 28 -14.60 4.94 6.90
CA GLY A 28 -15.96 5.38 7.28
C GLY A 28 -16.95 4.24 7.58
N GLY A 29 -16.46 3.03 7.95
CA GLY A 29 -17.26 1.83 8.14
C GLY A 29 -17.40 0.93 6.90
N ASN A 30 -16.82 1.32 5.76
CA ASN A 30 -16.78 0.51 4.55
C ASN A 30 -15.53 -0.40 4.53
N VAL A 31 -15.75 -1.72 4.51
CA VAL A 31 -14.68 -2.74 4.53
C VAL A 31 -13.74 -2.61 3.34
N LEU A 32 -14.24 -2.34 2.14
CA LEU A 32 -13.40 -2.23 0.95
C LEU A 32 -12.55 -0.96 0.96
N ALA A 33 -13.09 0.15 1.49
CA ALA A 33 -12.33 1.38 1.66
C ALA A 33 -11.18 1.19 2.68
N ALA A 34 -11.45 0.48 3.79
CA ALA A 34 -10.44 0.13 4.76
C ALA A 34 -9.38 -0.83 4.20
N GLU A 35 -9.79 -1.81 3.38
CA GLU A 35 -8.87 -2.69 2.66
C GLU A 35 -7.95 -1.90 1.72
N PHE A 36 -8.52 -1.00 0.90
CA PHE A 36 -7.75 -0.14 -0.01
C PHE A 36 -6.72 0.68 0.76
N ALA A 37 -7.12 1.29 1.88
CA ALA A 37 -6.22 2.07 2.73
C ALA A 37 -5.07 1.22 3.27
N SER A 38 -5.40 0.08 3.86
CA SER A 38 -4.42 -0.84 4.45
C SER A 38 -3.42 -1.34 3.41
N VAL A 39 -3.90 -1.78 2.25
CA VAL A 39 -3.05 -2.25 1.15
C VAL A 39 -2.14 -1.12 0.65
N GLY A 40 -2.66 0.09 0.49
CA GLY A 40 -1.87 1.23 0.06
C GLY A 40 -0.78 1.60 1.07
N ARG A 41 -1.09 1.61 2.37
CA ARG A 41 -0.08 1.85 3.42
C ARG A 41 1.05 0.84 3.38
N ILE A 42 0.71 -0.45 3.35
CA ILE A 42 1.71 -1.54 3.28
C ILE A 42 2.56 -1.40 2.00
N ALA A 43 1.92 -1.09 0.87
CA ALA A 43 2.63 -0.89 -0.38
C ALA A 43 3.62 0.30 -0.31
N LEU A 44 3.25 1.40 0.32
CA LEU A 44 4.13 2.57 0.48
C LEU A 44 5.31 2.29 1.43
N GLU A 45 5.07 1.56 2.51
CA GLU A 45 6.14 1.12 3.41
C GLU A 45 7.16 0.23 2.68
N ILE A 46 6.69 -0.66 1.80
CA ILE A 46 7.56 -1.50 0.95
C ILE A 46 8.35 -0.64 -0.05
N LEU A 47 7.67 0.30 -0.72
CA LEU A 47 8.32 1.18 -1.70
C LEU A 47 9.40 2.04 -1.05
N GLY A 48 9.15 2.61 0.13
CA GLY A 48 10.14 3.42 0.85
C GLY A 48 11.39 2.65 1.28
N ARG A 49 11.27 1.34 1.55
CA ARG A 49 12.47 0.49 1.78
C ARG A 49 13.30 0.30 0.53
N GLY A 50 12.67 0.40 -0.64
CA GLY A 50 13.28 0.25 -1.96
C GLY A 50 13.58 1.57 -2.67
N ASP A 51 13.36 2.73 -2.03
CA ASP A 51 13.62 4.05 -2.60
C ASP A 51 13.68 5.14 -1.52
N ASP A 52 14.89 5.64 -1.22
CA ASP A 52 15.10 6.66 -0.19
C ASP A 52 14.58 8.05 -0.60
N SER A 53 14.20 8.25 -1.87
CA SER A 53 13.58 9.50 -2.33
C SER A 53 12.12 9.65 -1.92
N LEU A 54 11.49 8.56 -1.45
CA LEU A 54 10.12 8.58 -0.96
C LEU A 54 10.09 8.96 0.52
N ASP A 55 9.62 10.16 0.82
CA ASP A 55 9.27 10.55 2.19
C ASP A 55 7.96 9.88 2.61
N VAL A 56 8.05 8.60 2.98
CA VAL A 56 6.89 7.77 3.35
C VAL A 56 6.11 8.39 4.50
N ILE A 57 6.76 9.05 5.46
CA ILE A 57 6.07 9.64 6.60
C ILE A 57 5.15 10.77 6.11
N SER A 58 5.68 11.71 5.32
CA SER A 58 4.89 12.81 4.75
C SER A 58 3.78 12.30 3.83
N ILE A 59 4.06 11.25 3.05
CA ILE A 59 3.05 10.60 2.20
C ILE A 59 1.92 10.01 3.06
N LEU A 60 2.25 9.23 4.10
CA LEU A 60 1.26 8.64 5.02
C LEU A 60 0.44 9.70 5.77
N GLU A 61 1.00 10.88 6.04
CA GLU A 61 0.25 11.99 6.62
C GLU A 61 -0.75 12.61 5.65
N ALA A 62 -0.36 12.83 4.39
CA ALA A 62 -1.27 13.31 3.35
C ALA A 62 -2.46 12.34 3.18
N ILE A 63 -2.19 11.03 3.23
CA ILE A 63 -3.18 9.95 3.11
C ILE A 63 -4.25 9.98 4.19
N LYS A 64 -3.91 10.36 5.43
CA LYS A 64 -4.89 10.43 6.53
C LYS A 64 -6.03 11.40 6.23
N SER A 65 -5.80 12.39 5.37
CA SER A 65 -6.78 13.40 4.99
C SER A 65 -7.61 13.03 3.74
N THR A 66 -7.20 11.99 3.02
CA THR A 66 -7.82 11.60 1.75
C THR A 66 -9.02 10.70 2.00
N LYS A 67 -10.16 11.06 1.42
CA LYS A 67 -11.37 10.23 1.46
C LYS A 67 -11.23 9.07 0.47
N ILE A 68 -11.69 7.88 0.85
CA ILE A 68 -11.69 6.71 -0.03
C ILE A 68 -13.12 6.22 -0.24
N THR A 69 -13.56 6.18 -1.49
CA THR A 69 -14.95 5.82 -1.83
C THR A 69 -14.99 4.70 -2.87
N PRO A 70 -15.48 3.50 -2.51
CA PRO A 70 -15.78 2.48 -3.49
C PRO A 70 -16.99 2.90 -4.34
N VAL A 71 -16.84 2.82 -5.65
CA VAL A 71 -17.89 3.10 -6.63
C VAL A 71 -18.07 1.92 -7.57
N ARG A 72 -19.17 1.88 -8.33
CA ARG A 72 -19.43 0.79 -9.29
C ARG A 72 -18.62 0.91 -10.59
N ASN A 73 -18.31 2.13 -11.01
CA ASN A 73 -17.58 2.40 -12.23
C ASN A 73 -16.96 3.81 -12.17
N ILE A 74 -15.82 3.99 -12.82
CA ILE A 74 -15.13 5.27 -12.97
C ILE A 74 -14.83 5.43 -14.45
N CYS A 75 -15.69 6.13 -15.19
CA CYS A 75 -15.45 6.40 -16.59
C CYS A 75 -15.68 7.88 -16.87
N PHE A 76 -14.78 8.46 -17.65
CA PHE A 76 -14.83 9.83 -18.13
C PHE A 76 -15.06 9.80 -19.64
N LEU A 77 -15.98 10.64 -20.11
CA LEU A 77 -16.25 10.82 -21.54
C LEU A 77 -15.53 12.08 -22.02
N ASP A 78 -14.63 11.95 -22.98
CA ASP A 78 -14.11 13.09 -23.71
C ASP A 78 -15.18 13.57 -24.70
N LEU A 79 -15.72 14.76 -24.45
CA LEU A 79 -16.78 15.35 -25.26
C LEU A 79 -16.31 15.77 -26.66
N ASN A 80 -15.00 15.94 -26.87
CA ASN A 80 -14.46 16.34 -28.17
C ASN A 80 -14.28 15.14 -29.10
N THR A 81 -13.87 14.00 -28.56
CA THR A 81 -13.59 12.78 -29.34
C THR A 81 -14.71 11.74 -29.24
N GLY A 82 -15.61 11.88 -28.27
CA GLY A 82 -16.60 10.86 -27.91
C GLY A 82 -16.00 9.62 -27.24
N SER A 83 -14.70 9.63 -26.93
CA SER A 83 -14.02 8.48 -26.33
C SER A 83 -14.27 8.38 -24.84
N GLN A 84 -14.43 7.14 -24.36
CA GLN A 84 -14.62 6.86 -22.94
C GLN A 84 -13.35 6.23 -22.36
N SER A 85 -12.83 6.81 -21.28
CA SER A 85 -11.71 6.29 -20.51
C SER A 85 -12.21 5.79 -19.16
N CYS A 86 -12.05 4.50 -18.88
CA CYS A 86 -12.46 3.88 -17.64
C CYS A 86 -11.24 3.49 -16.80
N PHE A 87 -11.36 3.64 -15.48
CA PHE A 87 -10.27 3.48 -14.53
C PHE A 87 -10.67 2.55 -13.38
N THR A 88 -9.74 1.73 -12.92
CA THR A 88 -9.95 0.88 -11.74
C THR A 88 -9.85 1.68 -10.44
N ALA A 89 -9.00 2.70 -10.41
CA ALA A 89 -8.91 3.68 -9.32
C ALA A 89 -8.58 5.07 -9.91
N TYR A 90 -8.96 6.12 -9.20
CA TYR A 90 -8.73 7.51 -9.60
C TYR A 90 -8.74 8.45 -8.41
N TYR A 91 -7.66 9.20 -8.23
CA TYR A 91 -7.58 10.34 -7.32
C TYR A 91 -8.18 11.60 -7.95
N ASN A 92 -9.26 12.09 -7.35
CA ASN A 92 -9.86 13.39 -7.63
C ASN A 92 -9.26 14.46 -6.70
N ALA A 93 -8.34 15.27 -7.23
CA ALA A 93 -7.70 16.35 -6.50
C ALA A 93 -8.67 17.42 -5.98
N SER A 94 -9.78 17.68 -6.69
CA SER A 94 -10.77 18.70 -6.27
C SER A 94 -11.55 18.32 -5.02
N GLU A 95 -11.73 17.02 -4.78
CA GLU A 95 -12.48 16.47 -3.65
C GLU A 95 -11.54 15.88 -2.58
N ASN A 96 -10.22 15.88 -2.81
CA ASN A 96 -9.24 15.08 -2.07
C ASN A 96 -9.74 13.64 -1.81
N GLU A 97 -10.21 13.00 -2.88
CA GLU A 97 -10.91 11.72 -2.80
C GLU A 97 -10.33 10.72 -3.80
N ILE A 98 -10.00 9.52 -3.32
CA ILE A 98 -9.72 8.36 -4.16
C ILE A 98 -11.02 7.60 -4.35
N LYS A 99 -11.43 7.46 -5.61
CA LYS A 99 -12.51 6.55 -6.02
C LYS A 99 -11.89 5.28 -6.57
N PHE A 100 -12.47 4.12 -6.26
CA PHE A 100 -12.06 2.87 -6.89
C PHE A 100 -13.26 2.01 -7.28
N ASN A 101 -13.14 1.29 -8.40
CA ASN A 101 -14.15 0.35 -8.88
C ASN A 101 -14.17 -0.87 -7.97
N ASN A 102 -15.23 -1.01 -7.18
CA ASN A 102 -15.36 -2.04 -6.17
C ASN A 102 -15.50 -3.46 -6.72
N ARG A 103 -15.91 -3.62 -7.98
CA ARG A 103 -16.00 -4.91 -8.66
C ARG A 103 -14.61 -5.31 -9.14
N GLU A 104 -13.96 -4.46 -9.92
CA GLU A 104 -12.62 -4.73 -10.43
C GLU A 104 -11.62 -4.94 -9.30
N TRP A 105 -11.67 -4.13 -8.25
CA TRP A 105 -10.82 -4.26 -7.07
C TRP A 105 -10.81 -5.66 -6.46
N LYS A 106 -11.95 -6.34 -6.40
CA LYS A 106 -12.06 -7.68 -5.81
C LYS A 106 -11.37 -8.76 -6.64
N GLU A 107 -11.35 -8.55 -7.96
CA GLU A 107 -10.74 -9.46 -8.94
C GLU A 107 -9.22 -9.27 -9.06
N LEU A 108 -8.69 -8.15 -8.57
CA LEU A 108 -7.24 -7.90 -8.58
C LEU A 108 -6.50 -8.87 -7.65
N ASN A 109 -5.37 -9.38 -8.14
CA ASN A 109 -4.36 -10.04 -7.30
C ASN A 109 -3.68 -9.01 -6.37
N CYS A 110 -2.99 -9.50 -5.35
CA CYS A 110 -2.32 -8.67 -4.36
C CYS A 110 -1.39 -7.61 -4.98
N ARG A 111 -0.54 -7.99 -5.95
CA ARG A 111 0.43 -7.06 -6.55
C ARG A 111 -0.25 -5.93 -7.31
N SER A 112 -1.33 -6.23 -8.04
CA SER A 112 -2.12 -5.21 -8.73
C SER A 112 -2.84 -4.29 -7.75
N LYS A 113 -3.34 -4.82 -6.62
CA LYS A 113 -3.91 -3.99 -5.54
C LYS A 113 -2.87 -3.06 -4.92
N MET A 114 -1.68 -3.58 -4.61
CA MET A 114 -0.57 -2.78 -4.08
C MET A 114 -0.14 -1.69 -5.05
N MET A 115 0.02 -2.03 -6.32
CA MET A 115 0.36 -1.07 -7.39
C MET A 115 -0.70 0.04 -7.47
N LEU A 116 -1.98 -0.30 -7.64
CA LEU A 116 -3.04 0.71 -7.78
C LEU A 116 -3.22 1.56 -6.52
N ALA A 117 -3.24 0.96 -5.33
CA ALA A 117 -3.45 1.72 -4.10
C ALA A 117 -2.27 2.66 -3.80
N SER A 118 -1.03 2.18 -3.96
CA SER A 118 0.14 3.05 -3.80
C SER A 118 0.20 4.13 -4.86
N HIS A 119 -0.15 3.84 -6.11
CA HIS A 119 -0.21 4.82 -7.20
C HIS A 119 -1.11 6.01 -6.84
N GLU A 120 -2.36 5.75 -6.45
CA GLU A 120 -3.30 6.83 -6.13
C GLU A 120 -2.84 7.65 -4.92
N TYR A 121 -2.21 7.02 -3.94
CA TYR A 121 -1.66 7.73 -2.80
C TYR A 121 -0.39 8.54 -3.12
N LEU A 122 0.45 8.06 -4.03
CA LEU A 122 1.59 8.83 -4.51
C LEU A 122 1.13 10.01 -5.38
N ARG A 123 -0.01 9.89 -6.08
CA ARG A 123 -0.67 11.03 -6.74
C ARG A 123 -1.22 12.04 -5.74
N VAL A 124 -1.82 11.60 -4.64
CA VAL A 124 -2.24 12.50 -3.53
C VAL A 124 -1.05 13.33 -3.04
N ALA A 125 0.11 12.70 -2.86
CA ALA A 125 1.33 13.35 -2.40
C ALA A 125 2.06 14.17 -3.49
N GLY A 126 1.60 14.15 -4.75
CA GLY A 126 2.24 14.83 -5.87
C GLY A 126 3.60 14.21 -6.29
N VAL A 127 3.84 12.96 -5.89
CA VAL A 127 5.09 12.23 -6.14
C VAL A 127 5.03 11.41 -7.43
N GLU A 128 3.84 10.94 -7.81
CA GLU A 128 3.62 10.10 -8.97
C GLU A 128 2.60 10.71 -9.93
N THR A 129 2.76 10.41 -11.21
CA THR A 129 1.87 10.82 -12.30
C THR A 129 1.36 9.58 -13.03
N GLU A 130 0.90 9.70 -14.28
CA GLU A 130 0.34 8.58 -15.06
C GLU A 130 1.39 7.54 -15.49
N ASP A 131 2.68 7.76 -15.19
CA ASP A 131 3.81 6.94 -15.63
C ASP A 131 4.12 5.73 -14.73
N TYR A 132 3.46 5.59 -13.58
CA TYR A 132 3.64 4.47 -12.64
C TYR A 132 5.10 4.25 -12.21
N LYS A 133 5.90 5.33 -12.10
CA LYS A 133 7.34 5.28 -11.82
C LYS A 133 7.69 4.44 -10.59
N PHE A 134 6.92 4.55 -9.50
CA PHE A 134 7.21 3.87 -8.25
C PHE A 134 6.27 2.69 -8.05
N SER A 135 4.97 2.93 -8.16
CA SER A 135 3.92 1.91 -7.99
C SER A 135 4.05 0.73 -8.97
N GLY A 136 4.55 0.97 -10.19
CA GLY A 136 4.77 -0.07 -11.20
C GLY A 136 5.77 -1.16 -10.78
N ARG A 137 6.62 -0.89 -9.77
CA ARG A 137 7.58 -1.86 -9.23
C ARG A 137 6.94 -3.12 -8.67
N PHE A 138 5.68 -3.04 -8.21
CA PHE A 138 4.93 -4.22 -7.74
C PHE A 138 4.65 -5.23 -8.86
N LEU A 139 4.39 -4.75 -10.08
CA LEU A 139 4.19 -5.62 -11.24
C LEU A 139 5.51 -6.23 -11.72
N LEU A 140 6.55 -5.41 -11.77
CA LEU A 140 7.88 -5.81 -12.26
C LEU A 140 8.67 -6.64 -11.23
N GLY A 141 8.31 -6.56 -9.94
CA GLY A 141 9.02 -7.19 -8.84
C GLY A 141 10.42 -6.62 -8.59
N ASN A 142 10.70 -5.39 -9.02
CA ASN A 142 12.01 -4.75 -8.93
C ASN A 142 12.04 -3.66 -7.84
N PHE A 143 12.29 -4.07 -6.61
CA PHE A 143 12.48 -3.16 -5.48
C PHE A 143 13.97 -3.00 -5.22
N VAL A 144 14.60 -2.03 -5.88
CA VAL A 144 16.04 -1.77 -5.76
C VAL A 144 16.25 -0.27 -5.62
N ARG A 145 17.00 0.12 -4.59
CA ARG A 145 17.58 1.46 -4.46
C ARG A 145 19.09 1.42 -4.69
N GLU A 146 19.67 2.57 -4.99
CA GLU A 146 21.11 2.71 -5.07
C GLU A 146 21.78 2.27 -3.75
N GLY A 147 22.82 1.43 -3.85
CA GLY A 147 23.53 0.90 -2.69
C GLY A 147 22.85 -0.28 -1.97
N MET A 148 21.67 -0.74 -2.40
CA MET A 148 21.05 -1.97 -1.89
C MET A 148 21.76 -3.20 -2.46
N ASP A 149 22.16 -4.13 -1.59
CA ASP A 149 22.78 -5.38 -2.02
C ASP A 149 21.74 -6.41 -2.50
N PHE A 150 22.24 -7.49 -3.12
CA PHE A 150 21.37 -8.54 -3.65
C PHE A 150 20.53 -9.23 -2.57
N ASP A 151 21.09 -9.45 -1.38
CA ASP A 151 20.42 -10.15 -0.28
C ASP A 151 19.27 -9.31 0.30
N GLU A 152 19.48 -8.00 0.48
CA GLU A 152 18.42 -7.06 0.86
C GLU A 152 17.30 -7.01 -0.17
N SER A 153 17.64 -6.93 -1.46
CA SER A 153 16.65 -6.92 -2.53
C SER A 153 15.85 -8.23 -2.58
N LEU A 154 16.48 -9.37 -2.29
CA LEU A 154 15.85 -10.68 -2.24
C LEU A 154 14.91 -10.78 -1.03
N LYS A 155 15.35 -10.33 0.15
CA LYS A 155 14.51 -10.25 1.35
C LYS A 155 13.26 -9.42 1.12
N LEU A 156 13.38 -8.29 0.43
CA LEU A 156 12.23 -7.44 0.12
C LEU A 156 11.24 -8.13 -0.84
N ARG A 157 11.73 -8.85 -1.85
CA ARG A 157 10.89 -9.67 -2.75
C ARG A 157 10.17 -10.80 -2.01
N VAL A 158 10.87 -11.49 -1.10
CA VAL A 158 10.28 -12.54 -0.25
C VAL A 158 9.22 -11.95 0.69
N TYR A 159 9.50 -10.78 1.27
CA TYR A 159 8.54 -10.07 2.10
C TYR A 159 7.26 -9.72 1.35
N VAL A 160 7.36 -9.18 0.12
CA VAL A 160 6.21 -8.91 -0.75
C VAL A 160 5.40 -10.19 -1.00
N HIS A 161 6.06 -11.32 -1.24
CA HIS A 161 5.38 -12.60 -1.43
C HIS A 161 4.60 -13.04 -0.18
N SER A 162 5.20 -12.92 1.00
CA SER A 162 4.54 -13.21 2.29
C SER A 162 3.32 -12.32 2.50
N VAL A 163 3.45 -11.00 2.31
CA VAL A 163 2.34 -10.06 2.46
C VAL A 163 1.20 -10.39 1.50
N CYS A 164 1.52 -10.78 0.27
CA CYS A 164 0.50 -11.18 -0.69
C CYS A 164 -0.23 -12.46 -0.29
N ALA A 165 0.48 -13.44 0.27
CA ALA A 165 -0.15 -14.63 0.81
C ALA A 165 -1.13 -14.29 1.95
N ASP A 166 -0.81 -13.31 2.80
CA ASP A 166 -1.70 -12.87 3.88
C ASP A 166 -2.93 -12.13 3.35
N ILE A 167 -2.75 -11.21 2.39
CA ILE A 167 -3.85 -10.44 1.77
C ILE A 167 -4.81 -11.38 1.01
N GLU A 168 -4.29 -12.39 0.32
CA GLU A 168 -5.08 -13.32 -0.47
C GLU A 168 -5.68 -14.46 0.38
N GLY A 169 -4.95 -14.92 1.40
CA GLY A 169 -5.36 -15.97 2.33
C GLY A 169 -6.41 -15.52 3.36
N GLY A 170 -6.50 -14.22 3.66
CA GLY A 170 -7.52 -13.63 4.51
C GLY A 170 -8.94 -13.55 3.89
N LYS A 171 -9.16 -14.12 2.70
CA LYS A 171 -10.46 -14.16 2.00
C LYS A 171 -11.37 -15.35 2.41
N GLN A 172 -11.11 -16.01 3.55
CA GLN A 172 -11.92 -17.14 4.04
C GLN A 172 -13.19 -16.69 4.77
#